data_AF-A0A7S3G560-F1
#
_entry.id   AF-A0A7S3G560-F1
#
_cell.length_a   1.000
_cell.length_b   1.000
_cell.length_c   1.000
_cell.angle_alpha   90.00
_cell.angle_beta   90.00
_cell.angle_gamma   90.00
#
_symmetry.space_group_name_H-M   'P 1'
#
loop_
_entity.id
_entity.type
_entity.pdbx_description
1 polymer ?
#
loop_
_entity_poly.entity_id
_entity_poly.type
_entity_poly.pdbx_seq_one_letter_code
_entity_poly.pdbx_strand_id
1 'polypeptide(L)'
;VMPVSENIPRIRIRTQQAQKLLGKRLLVKIDSWEPDSKYPNGHYVRTVGDIGDRNVESEVILIEHDVPTRAFPAAAVANLPDPATWTISEEEIQKRRDLRNVNIFSIDPPGCKDIDDALSVVDLGNGEYEVGVHIADVTHFVDAGSPLDVDASDRGTTVYLVGRR
;
A
#
# COMPACT_ATOMS: atom_id res chain seq x y z
N VAL A 1 -17.42 23.65 6.54
CA VAL A 1 -16.45 23.09 5.57
C VAL A 1 -17.22 22.38 4.48
N MET A 2 -16.74 22.47 3.24
CA MET A 2 -17.29 21.71 2.12
C MET A 2 -16.43 20.45 1.96
N PRO A 3 -17.00 19.24 2.15
CA PRO A 3 -16.30 17.99 1.86
C PRO A 3 -15.92 17.89 0.38
N VAL A 4 -14.97 17.00 0.06
CA VAL A 4 -14.57 16.72 -1.32
C VAL A 4 -15.60 15.79 -1.97
N SER A 5 -15.97 14.71 -1.31
CA SER A 5 -17.09 13.86 -1.68
C SER A 5 -18.43 14.60 -1.66
N GLU A 6 -19.15 14.56 -2.78
CA GLU A 6 -20.50 15.14 -2.91
C GLU A 6 -21.56 14.41 -2.08
N ASN A 7 -21.27 13.17 -1.67
CA ASN A 7 -22.17 12.34 -0.85
C ASN A 7 -22.20 12.78 0.63
N ILE A 8 -21.28 13.65 1.05
CA ILE A 8 -21.20 14.14 2.43
C ILE A 8 -21.74 15.58 2.47
N PRO A 9 -22.72 15.88 3.34
CA PRO A 9 -23.23 17.24 3.47
C PRO A 9 -22.18 18.18 4.05
N ARG A 10 -22.39 19.48 3.87
CA ARG A 10 -21.53 20.50 4.50
C ARG A 10 -21.47 20.30 6.00
N ILE A 11 -20.27 20.38 6.56
CA ILE A 11 -20.03 20.14 8.00
C ILE A 11 -19.85 21.49 8.70
N ARG A 12 -20.52 21.70 9.82
CA ARG A 12 -20.33 22.87 10.68
C ARG A 12 -19.12 22.62 11.58
N ILE A 13 -18.14 23.53 11.55
CA ILE A 13 -17.01 23.53 12.49
C ILE A 13 -16.91 24.89 13.17
N ARG A 14 -16.36 24.93 14.39
CA ARG A 14 -16.01 26.18 15.08
C ARG A 14 -14.49 26.34 15.07
N THR A 15 -14.00 27.49 14.61
CA THR A 15 -12.57 27.80 14.60
C THR A 15 -12.36 29.31 14.69
N GLN A 16 -11.30 29.73 15.39
CA GLN A 16 -10.87 31.14 15.44
C GLN A 16 -9.90 31.48 14.30
N GLN A 17 -9.44 30.50 13.54
CA GLN A 17 -8.41 30.65 12.50
C GLN A 17 -8.99 30.61 11.09
N ALA A 18 -10.26 30.99 10.91
CA ALA A 18 -10.98 30.86 9.64
C ALA A 18 -10.19 31.42 8.44
N GLN A 19 -9.62 32.62 8.58
CA GLN A 19 -8.85 33.27 7.51
C GLN A 19 -7.59 32.47 7.10
N LYS A 20 -6.93 31.80 8.04
CA LYS A 20 -5.72 30.99 7.76
C LYS A 20 -6.06 29.67 7.05
N LEU A 21 -7.29 29.18 7.24
CA LEU A 21 -7.75 27.90 6.70
C LEU A 21 -8.42 28.03 5.33
N LEU A 22 -8.75 29.25 4.90
CA LEU A 22 -9.26 29.50 3.55
C LEU A 22 -8.22 29.11 2.51
N GLY A 23 -8.67 28.48 1.42
CA GLY A 23 -7.80 28.02 0.33
C GLY A 23 -6.99 26.75 0.65
N LYS A 24 -7.25 26.09 1.78
CA LYS A 24 -6.53 24.88 2.20
C LYS A 24 -7.44 23.65 2.24
N ARG A 25 -6.85 22.48 1.94
CA ARG A 25 -7.44 21.17 2.19
C ARG A 25 -7.33 20.85 3.68
N LEU A 26 -8.45 20.49 4.30
CA LEU A 26 -8.56 20.26 5.73
C LEU A 26 -9.06 18.84 5.98
N LEU A 27 -8.49 18.17 6.98
CA LEU A 27 -9.08 16.97 7.56
C LEU A 27 -10.01 17.38 8.71
N VAL A 28 -11.28 16.99 8.60
CA VAL A 28 -12.33 17.27 9.58
C VAL A 28 -12.96 15.95 9.99
N LYS A 29 -13.16 15.76 11.30
CA LYS A 29 -13.89 14.62 11.84
C LYS A 29 -15.30 15.06 12.22
N ILE A 30 -16.30 14.27 11.82
CA ILE A 30 -17.69 14.48 12.25
C ILE A 30 -17.83 13.92 13.67
N ASP A 31 -18.43 14.71 14.56
CA ASP A 31 -18.59 14.37 15.98
C ASP A 31 -20.03 13.94 16.29
N SER A 32 -21.00 14.73 15.86
CA SER A 32 -22.42 14.46 16.07
C SER A 32 -23.26 15.04 14.94
N TRP A 33 -24.46 14.49 14.79
CA TRP A 33 -25.46 15.04 13.90
C TRP A 33 -26.83 14.98 14.58
N GLU A 34 -27.21 16.11 15.17
CA GLU A 34 -28.50 16.24 15.84
C GLU A 34 -29.67 16.18 14.83
N PRO A 35 -30.80 15.52 15.16
CA PRO A 35 -31.94 15.35 14.24
C PRO A 35 -32.57 16.66 13.76
N ASP A 36 -32.44 17.74 14.53
CA ASP A 36 -32.95 19.08 14.23
C ASP A 36 -31.95 19.94 13.43
N SER A 37 -30.71 19.47 13.24
CA SER A 37 -29.67 20.20 12.52
C SER A 37 -29.57 19.74 11.06
N LYS A 38 -29.69 20.71 10.15
CA LYS A 38 -29.46 20.47 8.71
C LYS A 38 -28.03 20.00 8.38
N TYR A 39 -27.05 20.32 9.24
CA TYR A 39 -25.64 20.02 9.01
C TYR A 39 -25.05 19.31 10.24
N PRO A 40 -24.18 18.30 10.05
CA PRO A 40 -23.44 17.69 11.14
C PRO A 40 -22.47 18.70 11.77
N ASN A 41 -22.18 18.49 13.05
CA ASN A 41 -21.10 19.19 13.74
C ASN A 41 -19.83 18.33 13.68
N GLY A 42 -18.69 18.99 13.48
CA GLY A 42 -17.38 18.35 13.52
C GLY A 42 -16.30 19.29 14.00
N HIS A 43 -15.09 18.76 14.12
CA HIS A 43 -13.92 19.52 14.49
C HIS A 43 -12.80 19.37 13.47
N TYR A 44 -11.98 20.42 13.41
CA TYR A 44 -10.75 20.43 12.63
C TYR A 44 -9.73 19.48 13.27
N VAL A 45 -9.14 18.59 12.46
CA VAL A 45 -8.07 17.68 12.90
C VAL A 45 -6.72 18.25 12.49
N ARG A 46 -6.51 18.46 11.18
CA ARG A 46 -5.26 19.01 10.65
C ARG A 46 -5.46 19.64 9.27
N THR A 47 -4.51 20.47 8.88
CA THR A 47 -4.37 20.98 7.52
C THR A 47 -3.57 19.97 6.71
N VAL A 48 -4.05 19.60 5.53
CA VAL A 48 -3.31 18.73 4.59
C VAL A 48 -2.35 19.60 3.78
N GLY A 49 -2.86 20.70 3.22
CA GLY A 49 -2.04 21.70 2.51
C GLY A 49 -2.89 22.63 1.66
N ASP A 50 -2.27 23.28 0.68
CA ASP A 50 -2.95 24.25 -0.20
C ASP A 50 -3.74 23.55 -1.31
N ILE A 51 -4.90 24.10 -1.67
CA ILE A 51 -5.74 23.55 -2.74
C ILE A 51 -5.00 23.66 -4.07
N GLY A 52 -5.01 22.58 -4.86
CA GLY A 52 -4.38 22.53 -6.17
C GLY A 52 -2.90 22.14 -6.16
N ASP A 53 -2.26 22.01 -4.99
CA ASP A 53 -0.96 21.36 -4.90
C ASP A 53 -1.09 19.86 -5.19
N ARG A 54 -0.30 19.35 -6.13
CA ARG A 54 -0.40 17.96 -6.60
C ARG A 54 -0.23 16.94 -5.49
N ASN A 55 0.72 17.15 -4.58
CA ASN A 55 1.01 16.20 -3.51
C ASN A 55 -0.12 16.21 -2.47
N VAL A 56 -0.65 17.40 -2.17
CA VAL A 56 -1.81 17.58 -1.28
C VAL A 56 -3.04 16.90 -1.84
N GLU A 57 -3.38 17.12 -3.11
CA GLU A 57 -4.55 16.48 -3.74
C GLU A 57 -4.39 14.94 -3.79
N SER A 58 -3.17 14.45 -4.00
CA SER A 58 -2.90 13.00 -3.94
C SER A 58 -3.09 12.43 -2.53
N GLU A 59 -2.67 13.16 -1.49
CA GLU A 59 -2.91 12.75 -0.10
C GLU A 59 -4.40 12.78 0.25
N VAL A 60 -5.15 13.78 -0.23
CA VAL A 60 -6.60 13.87 -0.02
C VAL A 60 -7.32 12.65 -0.60
N ILE A 61 -6.98 12.23 -1.82
CA ILE A 61 -7.58 11.04 -2.44
C ILE A 61 -7.30 9.78 -1.62
N LEU A 62 -6.06 9.62 -1.14
CA LEU A 62 -5.69 8.47 -0.31
C LEU A 62 -6.45 8.45 1.02
N ILE A 63 -6.64 9.61 1.65
CA ILE A 63 -7.43 9.72 2.89
C ILE A 63 -8.91 9.42 2.62
N GLU A 64 -9.49 9.92 1.53
CA GLU A 64 -10.91 9.65 1.20
C GLU A 64 -11.19 8.17 0.94
N HIS A 65 -10.21 7.44 0.41
CA HIS A 65 -10.33 6.01 0.12
C HIS A 65 -9.72 5.13 1.22
N ASP A 66 -9.44 5.70 2.38
CA ASP A 66 -8.89 5.02 3.56
C ASP A 66 -7.63 4.20 3.26
N VAL A 67 -6.76 4.70 2.36
CA VAL A 67 -5.52 4.04 2.00
C VAL A 67 -4.44 4.34 3.05
N PRO A 68 -3.88 3.34 3.75
CA PRO A 68 -2.90 3.58 4.79
C PRO A 68 -1.56 4.07 4.23
N THR A 69 -1.23 5.35 4.43
CA THR A 69 0.05 5.95 3.99
C THR A 69 1.12 6.00 5.08
N ARG A 70 0.82 5.46 6.27
CA ARG A 70 1.75 5.41 7.40
C ARG A 70 2.94 4.51 7.07
N ALA A 71 4.10 4.85 7.63
CA ALA A 71 5.26 3.98 7.60
C ALA A 71 4.93 2.63 8.29
N PHE A 72 5.66 1.58 7.91
CA PHE A 72 5.55 0.28 8.57
C PHE A 72 5.90 0.43 10.06
N PRO A 73 5.12 -0.19 10.97
CA PRO A 73 5.46 -0.21 12.38
C PRO A 73 6.84 -0.86 12.61
N ALA A 74 7.61 -0.37 13.58
CA ALA A 74 8.93 -0.94 13.89
C ALA A 74 8.87 -2.44 14.17
N ALA A 75 7.80 -2.91 14.84
CA ALA A 75 7.59 -4.33 15.11
C ALA A 75 7.35 -5.18 13.85
N ALA A 76 6.80 -4.62 12.77
CA ALA A 76 6.58 -5.31 11.52
C ALA A 76 7.90 -5.55 10.76
N VAL A 77 8.86 -4.62 10.87
CA VAL A 77 10.13 -4.70 10.14
C VAL A 77 11.27 -5.28 10.99
N ALA A 78 11.10 -5.45 12.29
CA ALA A 78 12.16 -5.82 13.22
C ALA A 78 12.84 -7.17 12.90
N ASN A 79 12.10 -8.12 12.34
CA ASN A 79 12.59 -9.48 12.06
C ASN A 79 12.89 -9.70 10.57
N LEU A 80 12.79 -8.66 9.74
CA LEU A 80 13.18 -8.79 8.34
C LEU A 80 14.70 -8.93 8.24
N PRO A 81 15.20 -9.84 7.37
CA PRO A 81 16.62 -9.94 7.15
C PRO A 81 17.14 -8.66 6.47
N ASP A 82 18.40 -8.32 6.73
CA ASP A 82 19.06 -7.23 6.01
C ASP A 82 19.24 -7.63 4.53
N PRO A 83 18.62 -6.90 3.58
CA PRO A 83 18.70 -7.23 2.16
C PRO A 83 20.14 -7.28 1.62
N ALA A 84 21.07 -6.54 2.23
CA ALA A 84 22.45 -6.50 1.77
C ALA A 84 23.26 -7.74 2.17
N THR A 85 22.82 -8.48 3.18
CA THR A 85 23.56 -9.62 3.74
C THR A 85 22.79 -10.93 3.69
N TRP A 86 21.50 -10.88 3.32
CA TRP A 86 20.66 -12.07 3.26
C TRP A 86 21.13 -13.07 2.20
N THR A 87 21.21 -14.34 2.62
CA THR A 87 21.45 -15.49 1.76
C THR A 87 20.55 -16.63 2.18
N ILE A 88 20.08 -17.44 1.24
CA ILE A 88 19.31 -18.64 1.54
C ILE A 88 20.15 -19.64 2.36
N SER A 89 19.57 -20.23 3.40
CA SER A 89 20.27 -21.23 4.22
C SER A 89 20.38 -22.56 3.49
N GLU A 90 21.43 -23.33 3.81
CA GLU A 90 21.63 -24.67 3.25
C GLU A 90 20.47 -25.62 3.59
N GLU A 91 19.90 -25.47 4.78
CA GLU A 91 18.73 -26.22 5.23
C GLU A 91 17.49 -25.96 4.36
N GLU A 92 17.28 -24.72 3.92
CA GLU A 92 16.19 -24.39 3.00
C GLU A 92 16.46 -24.88 1.58
N ILE A 93 17.72 -24.82 1.11
CA ILE A 93 18.11 -25.39 -0.19
C ILE A 93 17.75 -26.89 -0.22
N GLN A 94 18.04 -27.64 0.84
CA GLN A 94 17.79 -29.09 0.90
C GLN A 94 16.30 -29.47 0.91
N LYS A 95 15.42 -28.59 1.40
CA LYS A 95 13.96 -28.81 1.41
C LYS A 95 13.30 -28.49 0.08
N ARG A 96 13.97 -27.72 -0.78
CA ARG A 96 13.40 -27.15 -2.01
C ARG A 96 13.95 -27.88 -3.23
N ARG A 97 13.16 -27.89 -4.33
CA ARG A 97 13.66 -28.37 -5.63
C ARG A 97 14.62 -27.32 -6.18
N ASP A 98 15.90 -27.69 -6.33
CA ASP A 98 16.90 -26.79 -6.91
C ASP A 98 16.75 -26.71 -8.44
N LEU A 99 16.32 -25.55 -8.92
CA LEU A 99 16.13 -25.25 -10.35
C LEU A 99 17.15 -24.24 -10.89
N ARG A 100 18.22 -23.92 -10.14
CA ARG A 100 19.20 -22.88 -10.52
C ARG A 100 19.92 -23.17 -11.84
N ASN A 101 19.92 -24.42 -12.31
CA ASN A 101 20.49 -24.84 -13.60
C ASN A 101 19.50 -24.72 -14.78
N VAL A 102 18.23 -24.37 -14.53
CA VAL A 102 17.21 -24.18 -15.57
C VAL A 102 17.24 -22.73 -16.05
N ASN A 103 17.04 -22.52 -17.35
CA ASN A 103 16.90 -21.17 -17.90
C ASN A 103 15.53 -20.59 -17.52
N ILE A 104 15.53 -19.75 -16.49
CA ILE A 104 14.35 -19.05 -15.95
C ILE A 104 14.51 -17.55 -16.20
N PHE A 105 13.45 -16.88 -16.65
CA PHE A 105 13.45 -15.44 -16.96
C PHE A 105 12.12 -14.78 -16.59
N SER A 106 12.12 -13.47 -16.33
CA SER A 106 10.90 -12.68 -16.11
C SER A 106 10.61 -11.77 -17.31
N ILE A 107 9.37 -11.28 -17.43
CA ILE A 107 8.95 -10.36 -18.48
C ILE A 107 8.21 -9.19 -17.82
N ASP A 108 8.93 -8.08 -17.63
CA ASP A 108 8.45 -6.95 -16.83
C ASP A 108 8.46 -5.61 -17.60
N PRO A 109 7.59 -4.65 -17.24
CA PRO A 109 7.67 -3.29 -17.76
C PRO A 109 8.98 -2.58 -17.39
N PRO A 110 9.46 -1.63 -18.22
CA PRO A 110 10.63 -0.81 -17.88
C PRO A 110 10.47 -0.09 -16.54
N GLY A 111 11.45 -0.25 -15.64
CA GLY A 111 11.44 0.38 -14.32
C GLY A 111 10.60 -0.35 -13.27
N CYS A 112 10.12 -1.58 -13.56
CA CYS A 112 9.55 -2.46 -12.54
C CYS A 112 10.56 -2.65 -11.39
N LYS A 113 10.07 -2.59 -10.15
CA LYS A 113 10.93 -2.80 -8.96
C LYS A 113 10.58 -4.06 -8.18
N ASP A 114 9.38 -4.62 -8.40
CA ASP A 114 8.92 -5.83 -7.73
C ASP A 114 8.64 -6.85 -8.83
N ILE A 115 9.52 -7.84 -8.96
CA ILE A 115 9.39 -8.92 -9.95
C ILE A 115 8.86 -10.11 -9.17
N ASP A 116 7.57 -10.39 -9.33
CA ASP A 116 6.85 -11.38 -8.53
C ASP A 116 6.79 -12.76 -9.19
N ASP A 117 7.02 -12.82 -10.51
CA ASP A 117 6.96 -14.04 -11.30
C ASP A 117 8.14 -14.21 -12.25
N ALA A 118 8.42 -15.48 -12.57
CA ALA A 118 9.34 -15.88 -13.62
C ALA A 118 8.82 -17.12 -14.34
N LEU A 119 9.33 -17.35 -15.55
CA LEU A 119 8.89 -18.39 -16.47
C LEU A 119 10.07 -19.22 -16.95
N SER A 120 9.82 -20.49 -17.23
CA SER A 120 10.73 -21.36 -17.97
C SER A 120 9.97 -22.25 -18.94
N VAL A 121 10.61 -22.59 -20.05
CA VAL A 121 10.10 -23.56 -21.02
C VAL A 121 11.23 -24.52 -21.38
N VAL A 122 11.00 -25.81 -21.21
CA VAL A 122 11.96 -26.89 -21.51
C VAL A 122 11.33 -27.86 -22.49
N ASP A 123 11.98 -28.08 -23.63
CA ASP A 123 11.59 -29.13 -24.59
C ASP A 123 12.02 -30.51 -24.05
N LEU A 124 11.09 -31.45 -23.98
CA LEU A 124 11.34 -32.80 -23.45
C LEU A 124 11.82 -33.79 -24.54
N GLY A 125 11.87 -33.38 -25.81
CA GLY A 125 12.37 -34.18 -26.93
C GLY A 125 11.40 -35.25 -27.46
N ASN A 126 10.21 -35.36 -26.87
CA ASN A 126 9.12 -36.26 -27.28
C ASN A 126 7.93 -35.52 -27.91
N GLY A 127 8.11 -34.23 -28.23
CA GLY A 127 7.05 -33.34 -28.70
C GLY A 127 6.25 -32.67 -27.57
N GLU A 128 6.63 -32.88 -26.32
CA GLU A 128 6.06 -32.20 -25.15
C GLU A 128 7.01 -31.14 -24.58
N TYR A 129 6.42 -30.20 -23.84
CA TYR A 129 7.15 -29.11 -23.18
C TYR A 129 6.79 -29.08 -21.69
N GLU A 130 7.81 -28.91 -20.84
CA GLU A 130 7.62 -28.53 -19.44
C GLU A 130 7.61 -27.00 -19.35
N VAL A 131 6.49 -26.44 -18.90
CA VAL A 131 6.35 -25.00 -18.64
C VAL A 131 6.30 -24.78 -17.13
N GLY A 132 7.22 -23.95 -16.63
CA GLY A 132 7.28 -23.56 -15.23
C GLY A 132 6.79 -22.14 -15.02
N VAL A 133 5.92 -21.95 -14.03
CA VAL A 133 5.55 -20.63 -13.49
C VAL A 133 6.09 -20.56 -12.07
N HIS A 134 7.03 -19.65 -11.84
CA HIS A 134 7.78 -19.52 -10.59
C HIS A 134 7.36 -18.23 -9.90
N ILE A 135 6.68 -18.33 -8.76
CA ILE A 135 6.18 -17.17 -8.02
C ILE A 135 7.10 -16.90 -6.82
N ALA A 136 7.36 -15.63 -6.53
CA ALA A 136 8.11 -15.22 -5.36
C ALA A 136 7.50 -15.81 -4.07
N ASP A 137 8.34 -16.50 -3.27
CA ASP A 137 7.91 -17.12 -2.03
C ASP A 137 7.93 -16.12 -0.87
N VAL A 138 6.95 -15.23 -0.85
CA VAL A 138 6.76 -14.24 0.24
C VAL A 138 6.50 -14.93 1.58
N THR A 139 5.90 -16.14 1.56
CA THR A 139 5.55 -16.88 2.79
C THR A 139 6.77 -17.38 3.55
N HIS A 140 7.94 -17.45 2.90
CA HIS A 140 9.21 -17.70 3.62
C HIS A 140 9.60 -16.55 4.56
N PHE A 141 9.15 -15.32 4.28
CA PHE A 141 9.55 -14.12 5.02
C PHE A 141 8.44 -13.58 5.94
N VAL A 142 7.20 -14.00 5.73
CA VAL A 142 6.03 -13.47 6.44
C VAL A 142 5.27 -14.62 7.10
N ASP A 143 5.52 -14.80 8.39
CA ASP A 143 4.79 -15.77 9.20
C ASP A 143 3.36 -15.32 9.45
N ALA A 144 2.41 -16.26 9.37
CA ALA A 144 1.01 -16.00 9.66
C ALA A 144 0.81 -15.49 11.10
N GLY A 145 0.04 -14.41 11.25
CA GLY A 145 -0.20 -13.75 12.53
C GLY A 145 0.97 -12.91 13.06
N SER A 146 2.08 -12.79 12.31
CA SER A 146 3.17 -11.87 12.65
C SER A 146 2.71 -10.41 12.56
N PRO A 147 3.40 -9.46 13.22
CA PRO A 147 3.08 -8.04 13.08
C PRO A 147 3.14 -7.54 11.62
N LEU A 148 3.97 -8.16 10.78
CA LEU A 148 4.06 -7.85 9.35
C LEU A 148 2.84 -8.38 8.58
N ASP A 149 2.40 -9.61 8.85
CA ASP A 149 1.19 -10.19 8.26
C ASP A 149 -0.05 -9.36 8.61
N VAL A 150 -0.19 -8.95 9.87
CA VAL A 150 -1.30 -8.09 10.31
C VAL A 150 -1.27 -6.73 9.58
N ASP A 151 -0.10 -6.11 9.43
CA ASP A 151 0.03 -4.83 8.70
C ASP A 151 -0.24 -5.00 7.19
N ALA A 152 0.22 -6.09 6.59
CA ALA A 152 -0.02 -6.42 5.19
C ALA A 152 -1.52 -6.67 4.93
N SER A 153 -2.19 -7.37 5.84
CA SER A 153 -3.63 -7.63 5.79
C SER A 153 -4.46 -6.34 5.92
N ASP A 154 -4.07 -5.42 6.81
CA ASP A 154 -4.68 -4.09 6.96
C ASP A 154 -4.57 -3.24 5.70
N ARG A 155 -3.40 -3.26 5.03
CA ARG A 155 -3.19 -2.55 3.76
C ARG A 155 -3.90 -3.20 2.57
N GLY A 156 -3.96 -4.52 2.55
CA GLY A 156 -4.65 -5.35 1.55
C GLY A 156 -3.99 -5.40 0.18
N THR A 157 -3.54 -4.28 -0.38
CA THR A 157 -2.93 -4.21 -1.71
C THR A 157 -2.00 -3.01 -1.85
N THR A 158 -1.07 -3.08 -2.82
CA THR A 158 -0.24 -1.95 -3.22
C THR A 158 -1.05 -1.00 -4.09
N VAL A 159 -1.14 0.27 -3.69
CA VAL A 159 -1.87 1.30 -4.44
C VAL A 159 -0.90 2.07 -5.33
N TYR A 160 -1.01 1.90 -6.64
CA TYR A 160 -0.19 2.60 -7.63
C TYR A 160 -0.82 3.95 -7.99
N LEU A 161 -0.07 5.03 -7.78
CA LEU A 161 -0.44 6.39 -8.17
C LEU A 161 0.47 6.91 -9.29
N VAL A 162 0.05 7.99 -9.93
CA VAL A 162 0.93 8.69 -10.88
C VAL A 162 2.14 9.23 -10.14
N GLY A 163 3.32 8.69 -10.46
CA GLY A 163 4.61 9.14 -9.92
C GLY A 163 5.00 8.57 -8.55
N ARG A 164 4.19 7.71 -7.93
CA ARG A 164 4.55 6.99 -6.69
C ARG A 164 3.71 5.72 -6.49
N ARG A 165 4.18 4.87 -5.59
CA ARG A 165 3.46 3.71 -5.04
C ARG A 165 3.67 3.69 -3.54
#